data_AF-A0A1A8E0M5-F1
#
_entry.id   AF-A0A1A8E0M5-F1
#
_cell.length_a   1.000
_cell.length_b   1.000
_cell.length_c   1.000
_cell.angle_alpha   90.00
_cell.angle_beta   90.00
_cell.angle_gamma   90.00
#
_symmetry.space_group_name_H-M   'P 1'
#
loop_
_entity.id
_entity.type
_entity.pdbx_description
1 polymer ?
#
loop_
_entity_poly.entity_id
_entity_poly.type
_entity_poly.pdbx_seq_one_letter_code
_entity_poly.pdbx_strand_id
1 'polypeptide(L)'
;IVSLAGMGVASMGMKCTTCGGDDKTRKARIALTGGIIILVGALASLIACGWYTNDIVRAFYDPFTPVNTKYEFGAAIFIAWAGAFLTLVGGCMLSHSCPRNKSTPRAK
;
A
#
# COMPACT_ATOMS: atom_id res chain seq x y z
N ILE A 1 -5.88 8.61 -1.67
CA ILE A 1 -5.00 9.77 -1.96
C ILE A 1 -3.53 9.42 -1.70
N VAL A 2 -3.17 8.98 -0.49
CA VAL A 2 -1.77 8.61 -0.15
C VAL A 2 -1.17 7.60 -1.13
N SER A 3 -1.86 6.48 -1.40
CA SER A 3 -1.37 5.47 -2.35
C SER A 3 -1.29 5.99 -3.80
N LEU A 4 -2.17 6.90 -4.21
CA LEU A 4 -2.11 7.55 -5.53
C LEU A 4 -0.87 8.45 -5.65
N ALA A 5 -0.62 9.28 -4.63
CA ALA A 5 0.59 10.09 -4.57
C ALA A 5 1.84 9.21 -4.56
N GLY A 6 1.83 8.13 -3.78
CA GLY A 6 2.90 7.13 -3.75
C GLY A 6 3.16 6.48 -5.10
N MET A 7 2.11 6.14 -5.86
CA MET A 7 2.25 5.63 -7.24
C MET A 7 2.83 6.67 -8.20
N GLY A 8 2.45 7.94 -8.08
CA GLY A 8 3.02 9.03 -8.87
C GLY A 8 4.52 9.22 -8.58
N VAL A 9 4.90 9.19 -7.30
CA VAL A 9 6.32 9.26 -6.89
C VAL A 9 7.09 8.01 -7.39
N ALA A 10 6.50 6.83 -7.21
CA ALA A 10 7.07 5.56 -7.67
C ALA A 10 7.36 5.55 -9.17
N SER A 11 6.43 6.06 -10.00
CA SER A 11 6.58 6.07 -11.45
C SER A 11 7.67 7.00 -11.95
N MET A 12 7.93 8.10 -11.25
CA MET A 12 9.07 8.98 -11.51
C MET A 12 10.43 8.32 -11.19
N GLY A 13 10.46 7.34 -10.29
CA GLY A 13 11.67 6.62 -9.89
C GLY A 13 12.01 5.39 -10.74
N MET A 14 11.14 5.00 -11.69
CA MET A 14 11.38 3.83 -12.54
C MET A 14 12.41 4.08 -13.65
N LYS A 15 13.15 3.03 -14.05
CA LYS A 15 14.20 3.12 -15.08
C LYS A 15 13.67 3.60 -16.43
N CYS A 16 12.42 3.30 -16.74
CA CYS A 16 11.76 3.65 -18.02
C CYS A 16 11.27 5.10 -18.07
N THR A 17 11.33 5.85 -16.96
CA THR A 17 10.85 7.24 -16.90
C THR A 17 12.01 8.22 -17.06
N THR A 18 11.92 9.15 -18.01
CA THR A 18 12.93 10.21 -18.28
C THR A 18 12.94 11.33 -17.22
N CYS A 19 11.90 11.45 -16.38
CA CYS A 19 11.87 12.45 -15.31
C CYS A 19 13.04 12.25 -14.34
N GLY A 20 13.92 13.26 -14.22
CA GLY A 20 15.00 13.27 -13.22
C GLY A 20 16.40 12.83 -13.70
N GLY A 21 16.71 12.86 -14.99
CA GLY A 21 18.07 12.62 -15.50
C GLY A 21 18.52 11.14 -15.45
N ASP A 22 19.81 10.86 -15.66
CA ASP A 22 20.35 9.47 -15.70
C ASP A 22 20.87 8.97 -14.33
N ASP A 23 20.64 9.72 -13.25
CA ASP A 23 21.09 9.34 -11.90
C ASP A 23 20.29 8.14 -11.36
N LYS A 24 20.79 6.93 -11.64
CA LYS A 24 20.20 5.65 -11.22
C LYS A 24 19.99 5.57 -9.70
N THR A 25 20.89 6.15 -8.91
CA THR A 25 20.79 6.20 -7.44
C THR A 25 19.67 7.11 -6.96
N ARG A 26 19.46 8.26 -7.61
CA ARG A 26 18.38 9.20 -7.28
C ARG A 26 17.02 8.59 -7.63
N LYS A 27 16.90 8.01 -8.82
CA LYS A 27 15.70 7.29 -9.27
C LYS A 27 15.34 6.13 -8.34
N ALA A 28 16.33 5.33 -7.92
CA ALA A 28 16.11 4.25 -6.96
C ALA A 28 15.58 4.76 -5.61
N ARG A 29 16.12 5.85 -5.06
CA ARG A 29 15.61 6.45 -3.82
C ARG A 29 14.18 6.95 -3.98
N ILE A 30 13.86 7.60 -5.10
CA ILE A 30 12.50 8.08 -5.40
C ILE A 30 11.51 6.92 -5.45
N ALA A 31 11.87 5.82 -6.15
CA ALA A 31 11.04 4.61 -6.21
C ALA A 31 10.82 4.00 -4.81
N LEU A 32 11.86 3.96 -3.98
CA LEU A 32 11.82 3.43 -2.62
C LEU A 32 10.90 4.27 -1.72
N THR A 33 11.04 5.60 -1.76
CA THR A 33 10.15 6.53 -1.05
C THR A 33 8.70 6.37 -1.52
N GLY A 34 8.48 6.22 -2.83
CA GLY A 34 7.15 5.91 -3.38
C GLY A 34 6.56 4.62 -2.80
N GLY A 35 7.36 3.56 -2.72
CA GLY A 35 6.95 2.29 -2.10
C GLY A 35 6.58 2.44 -0.62
N ILE A 36 7.36 3.19 0.17
CA ILE A 36 7.07 3.44 1.58
C ILE A 36 5.74 4.22 1.74
N ILE A 37 5.50 5.22 0.89
CA ILE A 37 4.24 5.98 0.91
C ILE A 37 3.05 5.06 0.58
N ILE A 38 3.20 4.18 -0.40
CA ILE A 38 2.18 3.18 -0.74
C ILE A 38 1.92 2.25 0.45
N LEU A 39 2.95 1.78 1.15
CA LEU A 39 2.83 0.92 2.33
C LEU A 39 2.06 1.59 3.47
N VAL A 40 2.39 2.84 3.78
CA VAL A 40 1.68 3.61 4.80
C VAL A 40 0.20 3.77 4.43
N GLY A 41 -0.08 4.10 3.16
CA GLY A 41 -1.44 4.18 2.64
C GLY A 41 -2.21 2.86 2.73
N ALA A 42 -1.57 1.74 2.39
CA ALA A 42 -2.16 0.41 2.45
C ALA A 42 -2.47 -0.03 3.89
N LEU A 43 -1.54 0.18 4.82
CA LEU A 43 -1.75 -0.12 6.24
C LEU A 43 -2.91 0.69 6.83
N ALA A 44 -2.98 1.99 6.52
CA ALA A 44 -4.10 2.82 6.95
C ALA A 44 -5.45 2.31 6.42
N SER A 45 -5.51 1.90 5.14
CA SER A 45 -6.75 1.32 4.58
C SER A 45 -7.13 -0.01 5.23
N LEU A 46 -6.14 -0.85 5.59
CA LEU A 46 -6.38 -2.15 6.20
C LEU A 46 -6.90 -2.00 7.63
N ILE A 47 -6.37 -1.04 8.39
CA ILE A 47 -6.87 -0.66 9.72
C ILE A 47 -8.30 -0.12 9.63
N ALA A 48 -8.57 0.79 8.69
CA ALA A 48 -9.91 1.36 8.51
C ALA A 48 -10.94 0.29 8.12
N CYS A 49 -10.59 -0.63 7.22
CA CYS A 49 -11.45 -1.76 6.88
C CYS A 49 -11.66 -2.69 8.07
N GLY A 50 -10.61 -3.03 8.82
CA GLY A 50 -10.71 -3.89 10.01
C GLY A 50 -11.62 -3.29 11.09
N TRP A 51 -11.53 -1.98 11.29
CA TRP A 51 -12.44 -1.25 12.17
C TRP A 51 -13.89 -1.32 11.70
N TYR A 52 -14.13 -1.04 10.42
CA TYR A 52 -15.48 -1.08 9.85
C TYR A 52 -16.10 -2.48 9.89
N THR A 53 -15.33 -3.53 9.57
CA THR A 53 -15.75 -4.92 9.70
C THR A 53 -16.11 -5.26 11.15
N ASN A 54 -15.28 -4.87 12.13
CA ASN A 54 -15.57 -5.10 13.53
C ASN A 54 -16.84 -4.39 14.00
N ASP A 55 -17.10 -3.16 13.51
CA ASP A 55 -18.31 -2.42 13.84
C ASP A 55 -19.58 -3.12 13.31
N ILE A 56 -19.54 -3.59 12.05
CA ILE A 56 -20.64 -4.38 11.46
C ILE A 56 -20.88 -5.66 12.26
N VAL A 57 -19.81 -6.39 12.60
CA VAL A 57 -19.93 -7.62 13.41
C VAL A 57 -20.59 -7.32 14.75
N ARG A 58 -20.13 -6.27 15.44
CA ARG A 58 -20.72 -5.88 16.74
C ARG A 58 -22.19 -5.51 16.60
N ALA A 59 -22.55 -4.70 15.62
CA ALA A 59 -23.94 -4.33 15.36
C ALA A 59 -24.82 -5.54 15.00
N PHE A 60 -24.26 -6.54 14.32
CA PHE A 60 -25.01 -7.75 13.96
C PHE A 60 -25.33 -8.63 15.17
N TYR A 61 -24.36 -8.78 16.10
CA TYR A 61 -24.50 -9.60 17.31
C TYR A 61 -25.11 -8.85 18.51
N ASP A 62 -25.35 -7.54 18.41
CA ASP A 62 -25.94 -6.76 19.49
C ASP A 62 -27.45 -7.07 19.63
N PRO A 63 -27.91 -7.57 20.81
CA PRO A 63 -29.31 -7.90 21.06
C PRO A 63 -30.24 -6.67 21.02
N PHE A 64 -29.72 -5.45 21.16
CA PHE A 64 -30.50 -4.22 21.11
C PHE A 64 -30.66 -3.67 19.69
N THR A 65 -30.00 -4.26 18.68
CA THR A 65 -30.08 -3.78 17.30
C THR A 65 -31.36 -4.26 16.61
N PRO A 66 -32.27 -3.35 16.18
CA PRO A 66 -33.51 -3.72 15.52
C PRO A 66 -33.25 -4.62 14.31
N VAL A 67 -34.07 -5.65 14.12
CA VAL A 67 -33.93 -6.61 13.01
C VAL A 67 -33.96 -5.94 11.64
N ASN A 68 -34.60 -4.78 11.52
CA ASN A 68 -34.73 -4.01 10.30
C ASN A 68 -33.48 -3.15 9.96
N THR A 69 -32.49 -3.11 10.85
CA THR A 69 -31.22 -2.36 10.70
C THR A 69 -30.00 -3.27 10.75
N LYS A 70 -30.17 -4.59 10.68
CA LYS A 70 -29.04 -5.52 10.56
C LYS A 70 -28.47 -5.45 9.15
N TYR A 71 -27.27 -4.88 9.03
CA TYR A 71 -26.54 -4.79 7.76
C TYR A 71 -25.79 -6.09 7.49
N GLU A 72 -25.92 -6.62 6.27
CA GLU A 72 -25.08 -7.71 5.79
C GLU A 72 -23.78 -7.17 5.18
N PHE A 73 -22.76 -8.04 5.10
CA PHE A 73 -21.51 -7.69 4.45
C PHE A 73 -21.70 -7.47 2.95
N GLY A 74 -21.65 -6.22 2.52
CA GLY A 74 -21.64 -5.87 1.10
C GLY A 74 -20.35 -6.35 0.41
N ALA A 75 -20.46 -6.69 -0.89
CA ALA A 75 -19.33 -7.10 -1.73
C ALA A 75 -18.15 -6.11 -1.72
N ALA A 76 -18.43 -4.82 -1.51
CA ALA A 76 -17.44 -3.75 -1.45
C ALA A 76 -16.36 -3.99 -0.38
N ILE A 77 -16.71 -4.57 0.77
CA ILE A 77 -15.74 -4.78 1.87
C ILE A 77 -14.67 -5.81 1.47
N PHE A 78 -15.07 -6.85 0.74
CA PHE A 78 -14.17 -7.89 0.27
C PHE A 78 -13.21 -7.35 -0.80
N ILE A 79 -13.73 -6.51 -1.71
CA ILE A 79 -12.91 -5.83 -2.73
C ILE A 79 -11.94 -4.87 -2.07
N ALA A 80 -12.37 -4.12 -1.05
CA ALA A 80 -11.50 -3.21 -0.31
C ALA A 80 -10.37 -3.95 0.41
N TRP A 81 -10.67 -5.09 1.05
CA TRP A 81 -9.67 -5.95 1.67
C TRP A 81 -8.68 -6.47 0.63
N ALA A 82 -9.16 -7.11 -0.44
CA ALA A 82 -8.31 -7.64 -1.51
C ALA A 82 -7.42 -6.55 -2.14
N GLY A 83 -7.99 -5.37 -2.39
CA GLY A 83 -7.25 -4.21 -2.89
C GLY A 83 -6.17 -3.75 -1.92
N ALA A 84 -6.46 -3.67 -0.62
CA ALA A 84 -5.48 -3.29 0.39
C ALA A 84 -4.31 -4.29 0.46
N PHE A 85 -4.58 -5.61 0.39
CA PHE A 85 -3.53 -6.63 0.32
C PHE A 85 -2.67 -6.51 -0.94
N LEU A 86 -3.30 -6.35 -2.10
CA LEU A 86 -2.58 -6.18 -3.35
C LEU A 86 -1.68 -4.93 -3.32
N THR A 87 -2.20 -3.83 -2.77
CA THR A 87 -1.46 -2.57 -2.64
C THR A 87 -0.32 -2.70 -1.64
N LEU A 88 -0.50 -3.44 -0.56
CA LEU A 88 0.53 -3.72 0.44
C LEU A 88 1.67 -4.56 -0.14
N VAL A 89 1.34 -5.64 -0.86
CA VAL A 89 2.32 -6.49 -1.54
C VAL A 89 3.08 -5.68 -2.60
N GLY A 90 2.37 -4.91 -3.42
CA GLY A 90 2.99 -4.04 -4.43
C GLY A 90 3.92 -2.99 -3.82
N GLY A 91 3.51 -2.37 -2.71
CA GLY A 91 4.34 -1.45 -1.93
C GLY A 91 5.62 -2.12 -1.41
N CYS A 92 5.50 -3.31 -0.79
CA CYS A 92 6.63 -4.09 -0.29
C CYS A 92 7.63 -4.43 -1.39
N MET A 93 7.14 -4.93 -2.53
CA MET A 93 7.98 -5.28 -3.68
C MET A 93 8.75 -4.07 -4.19
N LEU A 94 8.10 -2.90 -4.27
CA LEU A 94 8.72 -1.68 -4.74
C LEU A 94 9.77 -1.14 -3.74
N SER A 95 9.46 -1.16 -2.45
CA SER A 95 10.39 -0.77 -1.37
C SER A 95 11.63 -1.67 -1.30
N HIS A 96 11.48 -2.96 -1.59
CA HIS A 96 12.59 -3.92 -1.57
C HIS A 96 13.36 -4.03 -2.90
N SER A 97 12.91 -3.35 -3.96
CA SER A 97 13.56 -3.36 -5.28
C SER A 97 14.86 -2.54 -5.35
N CYS A 98 15.43 -2.19 -4.19
CA CYS A 98 16.66 -1.40 -4.09
C CYS A 98 17.83 -2.16 -4.73
N PRO A 99 18.60 -1.56 -5.65
CA PRO A 99 19.77 -2.22 -6.21
C PRO A 99 20.78 -2.49 -5.09
N ARG A 100 21.03 -3.77 -4.80
CA ARG A 100 22.12 -4.21 -3.92
C ARG A 100 23.38 -3.50 -4.40
N ASN A 101 23.91 -2.60 -3.57
CA ASN A 101 25.20 -1.99 -3.85
C ASN A 101 26.16 -3.17 -4.01
N LYS A 102 26.73 -3.38 -5.20
CA LYS A 102 27.87 -4.28 -5.34
C LYS A 102 29.00 -3.60 -4.58
N SER A 103 29.09 -3.83 -3.28
CA SER A 103 30.34 -3.72 -2.57
C SER A 103 31.23 -4.81 -3.14
N THR A 104 31.85 -4.54 -4.28
CA THR A 104 33.13 -5.18 -4.61
C THR A 104 34.09 -4.72 -3.52
N PRO A 105 34.58 -5.60 -2.63
CA PRO A 105 35.81 -5.30 -1.93
C PRO A 105 36.87 -5.27 -3.04
N ARG A 106 37.40 -4.09 -3.31
CA ARG A 106 38.63 -3.96 -4.08
C ARG A 106 39.68 -4.75 -3.29
N ALA A 107 40.20 -5.81 -3.88
CA ALA A 107 41.29 -6.59 -3.29
C ALA A 107 42.42 -5.65 -2.86
N LYS A 108 42.85 -5.79 -1.60
CA LYS A 108 44.21 -5.53 -1.16
C LYS A 108 44.52 -6.44 0.02
#